data_AF-A0A0J6XNB2-F1
#
_entry.id   AF-A0A0J6XNB2-F1
#
_cell.length_a   1.000
_cell.length_b   1.000
_cell.length_c   1.000
_cell.angle_alpha   90.00
_cell.angle_beta   90.00
_cell.angle_gamma   90.00
#
_symmetry.space_group_name_H-M   'P 1'
#
loop_
_entity.id
_entity.type
_entity.pdbx_description
1 polymer ?
#
loop_
_entity_poly.entity_id
_entity_poly.type
_entity_poly.pdbx_seq_one_letter_code
_entity_poly.pdbx_strand_id
1 'polypeptide(L)'
;MSLLVVGLSHRSAPVSVLERASLSADAKVKLLHDTLAAEPATEAAVLATCNRIELYADVDKFHAGVAELSTLLAQHSGVALEELTPYLYVHYEDRAVHHLFSVACGLDSMVVGEGQILGQIKDALALGQELHTAGRLINDLFQQALRVGKRAHSETGIDRAGQSLVTFGLEQLAVHLPVDAWAKGKRALVIGAGSMSSLAAATLARVGVAEVVVANRTADRAERLAEILVASGTGVRARSVAMSALADELTRVDVVISCTGATGLVLTAEDVAAAVGPAGLLPSPSLPGSRSSAQAPAPQAPAGLETVDAGVLARLVAAASAGVRLADGGVARTIAPQSGERDGCPVEVLAGDGRAALTGVDANSLELHGTWADQGEAAAHRQPRRGARSHVDAAPVRLALLDLAMPRDIDAAVHRIPGVRLVDIESLAEASADAPMAADVDAVRGIVADEVAAFGAAQRAAHITPTVVALRAMAAEVVAMEVARLDGRLPDLDERQRAEVTQTVRRVVDKLLHAPTVRVKQLASEPGGAGYAEALRELFDLDPQTVASVSRADAADKNDDSGRAS
;
A
#
# COMPACT_ATOMS: atom_id res chain seq x y z
N MET A 1 -14.71 -1.77 18.47
CA MET A 1 -13.66 -0.88 18.00
C MET A 1 -12.41 -1.71 17.79
N SER A 2 -12.27 -2.13 16.56
CA SER A 2 -11.20 -3.00 16.08
C SER A 2 -10.67 -2.41 14.79
N LEU A 3 -9.35 -2.37 14.68
CA LEU A 3 -8.66 -1.83 13.51
C LEU A 3 -8.91 -2.74 12.30
N LEU A 4 -9.34 -2.15 11.19
CA LEU A 4 -9.57 -2.83 9.93
C LEU A 4 -8.81 -2.11 8.81
N VAL A 5 -8.21 -2.90 7.92
CA VAL A 5 -7.58 -2.41 6.69
C VAL A 5 -8.20 -3.16 5.54
N VAL A 6 -8.74 -2.41 4.59
CA VAL A 6 -9.18 -2.93 3.29
C VAL A 6 -8.37 -2.22 2.23
N GLY A 7 -7.76 -2.98 1.33
CA GLY A 7 -6.94 -2.38 0.29
C GLY A 7 -6.52 -3.34 -0.80
N LEU A 8 -5.82 -2.77 -1.77
CA LEU A 8 -5.17 -3.49 -2.85
C LEU A 8 -3.75 -2.94 -3.03
N SER A 9 -2.83 -3.79 -3.50
CA SER A 9 -1.43 -3.43 -3.71
C SER A 9 -0.89 -4.11 -4.95
N HIS A 10 0.33 -3.75 -5.36
CA HIS A 10 1.04 -4.39 -6.47
C HIS A 10 1.26 -5.90 -6.27
N ARG A 11 1.18 -6.40 -5.02
CA ARG A 11 1.25 -7.85 -4.73
C ARG A 11 -0.08 -8.56 -5.01
N SER A 12 -1.21 -7.88 -4.83
CA SER A 12 -2.54 -8.48 -4.96
C SER A 12 -3.20 -8.18 -6.32
N ALA A 13 -2.94 -7.01 -6.90
CA ALA A 13 -3.56 -6.53 -8.14
C ALA A 13 -2.52 -6.26 -9.23
N PRO A 14 -2.83 -6.50 -10.51
CA PRO A 14 -2.00 -6.04 -11.62
C PRO A 14 -1.99 -4.51 -11.71
N VAL A 15 -0.91 -3.93 -12.25
CA VAL A 15 -0.72 -2.47 -12.35
C VAL A 15 -1.89 -1.80 -13.07
N SER A 16 -2.44 -2.41 -14.12
CA SER A 16 -3.60 -1.86 -14.85
C SER A 16 -4.84 -1.65 -13.99
N VAL A 17 -5.05 -2.48 -12.96
CA VAL A 17 -6.16 -2.31 -12.00
C VAL A 17 -5.83 -1.20 -11.01
N LEU A 18 -4.58 -1.12 -10.52
CA LEU A 18 -4.13 -0.05 -9.63
C LEU A 18 -4.21 1.34 -10.29
N GLU A 19 -3.83 1.44 -11.56
CA GLU A 19 -3.93 2.69 -12.34
C GLU A 19 -5.37 3.18 -12.44
N ARG A 20 -6.29 2.28 -12.77
CA ARG A 20 -7.72 2.59 -12.85
C ARG A 20 -8.31 2.91 -11.49
N ALA A 21 -7.83 2.24 -10.44
CA ALA A 21 -8.31 2.45 -9.09
C ALA A 21 -7.69 3.69 -8.40
N SER A 22 -6.69 4.33 -9.02
CA SER A 22 -5.94 5.42 -8.41
C SER A 22 -6.84 6.58 -7.97
N LEU A 23 -6.64 7.03 -6.73
CA LEU A 23 -7.46 8.08 -6.12
C LEU A 23 -6.84 9.46 -6.36
N SER A 24 -7.63 10.36 -6.95
CA SER A 24 -7.31 11.78 -7.01
C SER A 24 -7.30 12.41 -5.61
N ALA A 25 -6.68 13.58 -5.44
CA ALA A 25 -6.66 14.28 -4.15
C ALA A 25 -8.08 14.53 -3.60
N ASP A 26 -9.00 14.99 -4.47
CA ASP A 26 -10.40 15.22 -4.10
C ASP A 26 -11.13 13.93 -3.75
N ALA A 27 -10.84 12.82 -4.45
CA ALA A 27 -11.42 11.51 -4.15
C ALA A 27 -10.97 10.97 -2.79
N LYS A 28 -9.70 11.18 -2.41
CA LYS A 28 -9.19 10.80 -1.07
C LYS A 28 -9.97 11.53 0.04
N VAL A 29 -10.18 12.84 -0.12
CA VAL A 29 -10.93 13.66 0.85
C VAL A 29 -12.37 13.17 0.97
N LYS A 30 -13.06 12.94 -0.15
CA LYS A 30 -14.43 12.45 -0.16
C LYS A 30 -14.55 11.05 0.44
N LEU A 31 -13.65 10.14 0.09
CA LEU A 31 -13.61 8.79 0.65
C LEU A 31 -13.51 8.82 2.18
N LEU A 32 -12.64 9.66 2.75
CA LEU A 32 -12.50 9.79 4.20
C LEU A 32 -13.77 10.31 4.86
N HIS A 33 -14.40 11.35 4.29
CA HIS A 33 -15.64 11.89 4.83
C HIS A 33 -16.80 10.88 4.74
N ASP A 34 -16.95 10.20 3.61
CA ASP A 34 -18.00 9.19 3.42
C ASP A 34 -17.78 7.99 4.35
N THR A 35 -16.51 7.62 4.62
CA THR A 35 -16.17 6.56 5.57
C THR A 35 -16.65 6.90 6.98
N LEU A 36 -16.41 8.12 7.47
CA LEU A 36 -16.90 8.54 8.79
C LEU A 36 -18.42 8.76 8.85
N ALA A 37 -19.03 9.09 7.71
CA ALA A 37 -20.48 9.21 7.64
C ALA A 37 -21.18 7.85 7.68
N ALA A 38 -20.45 6.77 7.33
CA ALA A 38 -20.96 5.42 7.42
C ALA A 38 -20.94 4.91 8.87
N GLU A 39 -22.03 4.27 9.30
CA GLU A 39 -22.21 3.82 10.70
C GLU A 39 -21.16 2.83 11.25
N PRO A 40 -20.39 2.03 10.47
CA PRO A 40 -19.44 1.12 11.09
C PRO A 40 -18.11 1.77 11.49
N ALA A 41 -17.75 2.98 11.01
CA ALA A 41 -16.40 3.54 11.18
C ALA A 41 -16.37 4.82 12.04
N THR A 42 -15.46 4.86 13.01
CA THR A 42 -15.28 5.99 13.94
C THR A 42 -14.07 6.85 13.59
N GLU A 43 -13.02 6.24 13.04
CA GLU A 43 -11.79 6.89 12.60
C GLU A 43 -11.39 6.30 11.24
N ALA A 44 -10.75 7.11 10.39
CA ALA A 44 -10.27 6.65 9.08
C ALA A 44 -9.01 7.39 8.61
N ALA A 45 -8.14 6.65 7.91
CA ALA A 45 -7.02 7.19 7.14
C ALA A 45 -6.85 6.43 5.82
N VAL A 46 -6.42 7.12 4.77
CA VAL A 46 -6.21 6.54 3.44
C VAL A 46 -4.75 6.65 3.02
N LEU A 47 -4.11 5.52 2.76
CA LEU A 47 -2.78 5.44 2.17
C LEU A 47 -2.90 5.07 0.70
N ALA A 48 -2.83 6.08 -0.16
CA ALA A 48 -2.91 5.92 -1.61
C ALA A 48 -1.61 6.40 -2.26
N THR A 49 -0.87 5.45 -2.82
CA THR A 49 0.44 5.61 -3.49
C THR A 49 0.36 5.04 -4.91
N CYS A 50 1.47 5.02 -5.64
CA CYS A 50 1.56 4.32 -6.92
C CYS A 50 1.56 2.79 -6.81
N ASN A 51 1.66 2.20 -5.63
CA ASN A 51 1.79 0.75 -5.46
C ASN A 51 0.72 0.13 -4.56
N ARG A 52 -0.14 0.96 -3.95
CA ARG A 52 -1.20 0.53 -3.03
C ARG A 52 -2.26 1.60 -2.84
N ILE A 53 -3.46 1.13 -2.53
CA ILE A 53 -4.58 1.92 -2.03
C ILE A 53 -5.13 1.17 -0.84
N GLU A 54 -5.03 1.77 0.34
CA GLU A 54 -5.41 1.16 1.60
C GLU A 54 -6.25 2.13 2.41
N LEU A 55 -7.40 1.65 2.87
CA LEU A 55 -8.28 2.36 3.78
C LEU A 55 -8.17 1.71 5.15
N TYR A 56 -7.60 2.45 6.09
CA TYR A 56 -7.48 2.10 7.49
C TYR A 56 -8.67 2.71 8.23
N ALA A 57 -9.41 1.91 8.99
CA ALA A 57 -10.52 2.41 9.78
C ALA A 57 -10.62 1.68 11.13
N ASP A 58 -11.07 2.41 12.16
CA ASP A 58 -11.57 1.79 13.38
C ASP A 58 -13.03 1.46 13.19
N VAL A 59 -13.39 0.18 13.32
CA VAL A 59 -14.76 -0.29 13.09
C VAL A 59 -15.37 -1.01 14.29
N ASP A 60 -16.68 -0.90 14.44
CA ASP A 60 -17.42 -1.57 15.50
C ASP A 60 -17.67 -3.06 15.22
N LYS A 61 -17.93 -3.40 13.95
CA LYS A 61 -18.23 -4.76 13.52
C LYS A 61 -17.42 -5.12 12.28
N PHE A 62 -16.72 -6.26 12.34
CA PHE A 62 -15.85 -6.73 11.27
C PHE A 62 -16.57 -6.84 9.92
N HIS A 63 -17.59 -7.70 9.79
CA HIS A 63 -18.24 -7.95 8.50
C HIS A 63 -18.92 -6.71 7.91
N ALA A 64 -19.56 -5.88 8.75
CA ALA A 64 -20.19 -4.64 8.31
C ALA A 64 -19.14 -3.64 7.82
N GLY A 65 -18.01 -3.52 8.54
CA GLY A 65 -16.88 -2.69 8.14
C GLY A 65 -16.28 -3.14 6.80
N VAL A 66 -16.01 -4.44 6.62
CA VAL A 66 -15.43 -4.96 5.37
C VAL A 66 -16.32 -4.66 4.18
N ALA A 67 -17.63 -4.93 4.29
CA ALA A 67 -18.58 -4.69 3.21
C ALA A 67 -18.65 -3.20 2.84
N GLU A 68 -18.74 -2.33 3.84
CA GLU A 68 -18.88 -0.89 3.63
C GLU A 68 -17.60 -0.27 3.06
N LEU A 69 -16.43 -0.53 3.66
CA LEU A 69 -15.16 0.00 3.19
C LEU A 69 -14.82 -0.46 1.76
N SER A 70 -15.11 -1.72 1.43
CA SER A 70 -14.92 -2.24 0.07
C SER A 70 -15.81 -1.50 -0.94
N THR A 71 -17.07 -1.24 -0.56
CA THR A 71 -18.03 -0.52 -1.39
C THR A 71 -17.59 0.93 -1.61
N LEU A 72 -17.16 1.63 -0.56
CA LEU A 72 -16.65 2.99 -0.63
C LEU A 72 -15.38 3.08 -1.50
N LEU A 73 -14.45 2.14 -1.34
CA LEU A 73 -13.27 2.06 -2.21
C LEU A 73 -13.66 1.88 -3.68
N ALA A 74 -14.61 1.00 -4.00
CA ALA A 74 -15.11 0.81 -5.36
C ALA A 74 -15.73 2.09 -5.94
N GLN A 75 -16.59 2.77 -5.16
CA GLN A 75 -17.25 4.01 -5.58
C GLN A 75 -16.26 5.14 -5.87
N HIS A 76 -15.29 5.37 -4.98
CA HIS A 76 -14.33 6.49 -5.11
C HIS A 76 -13.18 6.21 -6.08
N SER A 77 -12.87 4.93 -6.29
CA SER A 77 -11.89 4.51 -7.32
C SER A 77 -12.48 4.47 -8.73
N GLY A 78 -13.81 4.42 -8.86
CA GLY A 78 -14.49 4.31 -10.16
C GLY A 78 -14.38 2.92 -10.81
N VAL A 79 -13.95 1.91 -10.04
CA VAL A 79 -13.88 0.50 -10.47
C VAL A 79 -15.00 -0.29 -9.78
N ALA A 80 -15.71 -1.13 -10.53
CA ALA A 80 -16.82 -1.92 -9.99
C ALA A 80 -16.34 -2.83 -8.86
N LEU A 81 -17.19 -3.02 -7.83
CA LEU A 81 -16.83 -3.82 -6.66
C LEU A 81 -16.49 -5.25 -7.05
N GLU A 82 -17.24 -5.85 -7.96
CA GLU A 82 -17.03 -7.21 -8.46
C GLU A 82 -15.67 -7.38 -9.16
N GLU A 83 -15.14 -6.31 -9.75
CA GLU A 83 -13.82 -6.28 -10.38
C GLU A 83 -12.69 -6.11 -9.34
N LEU A 84 -12.95 -5.37 -8.25
CA LEU A 84 -11.97 -5.17 -7.18
C LEU A 84 -11.89 -6.35 -6.21
N THR A 85 -13.01 -7.00 -5.87
CA THR A 85 -13.11 -8.06 -4.85
C THR A 85 -12.01 -9.13 -4.97
N PRO A 86 -11.65 -9.65 -6.16
CA PRO A 86 -10.60 -10.67 -6.27
C PRO A 86 -9.20 -10.19 -5.85
N TYR A 87 -8.97 -8.88 -5.79
CA TYR A 87 -7.68 -8.27 -5.51
C TYR A 87 -7.63 -7.54 -4.16
N LEU A 88 -8.78 -7.35 -3.50
CA LEU A 88 -8.85 -6.77 -2.17
C LEU A 88 -8.32 -7.77 -1.14
N TYR A 89 -7.45 -7.29 -0.27
CA TYR A 89 -7.08 -7.99 0.96
C TYR A 89 -7.63 -7.25 2.17
N VAL A 90 -7.82 -8.02 3.24
CA VAL A 90 -8.36 -7.52 4.51
C VAL A 90 -7.41 -7.92 5.63
N HIS A 91 -7.04 -6.96 6.46
CA HIS A 91 -6.29 -7.19 7.70
C HIS A 91 -7.06 -6.63 8.89
N TYR A 92 -7.07 -7.39 9.98
CA TYR A 92 -7.86 -7.09 11.17
C TYR A 92 -6.97 -7.13 12.42
N GLU A 93 -7.19 -6.17 13.32
CA GLU A 93 -6.48 -6.01 14.60
C GLU A 93 -4.95 -6.10 14.43
N ASP A 94 -4.28 -7.02 15.12
CA ASP A 94 -2.81 -7.13 15.12
C ASP A 94 -2.24 -7.30 13.70
N ARG A 95 -2.99 -7.93 12.78
CA ARG A 95 -2.55 -8.06 11.38
C ARG A 95 -2.56 -6.73 10.63
N ALA A 96 -3.52 -5.86 10.93
CA ALA A 96 -3.56 -4.52 10.35
C ALA A 96 -2.38 -3.66 10.84
N VAL A 97 -2.04 -3.78 12.13
CA VAL A 97 -0.86 -3.12 12.72
C VAL A 97 0.42 -3.65 12.08
N HIS A 98 0.56 -4.98 12.02
CA HIS A 98 1.71 -5.63 11.38
C HIS A 98 1.87 -5.20 9.92
N HIS A 99 0.77 -5.15 9.17
CA HIS A 99 0.78 -4.71 7.78
C HIS A 99 1.32 -3.29 7.66
N LEU A 100 0.76 -2.31 8.38
CA LEU A 100 1.23 -0.93 8.30
C LEU A 100 2.71 -0.80 8.70
N PHE A 101 3.15 -1.51 9.74
CA PHE A 101 4.56 -1.48 10.16
C PHE A 101 5.48 -2.10 9.11
N SER A 102 5.06 -3.19 8.47
CA SER A 102 5.78 -3.82 7.35
C SER A 102 5.88 -2.88 6.14
N VAL A 103 4.78 -2.19 5.82
CA VAL A 103 4.73 -1.17 4.76
C VAL A 103 5.64 0.00 5.11
N ALA A 104 5.62 0.52 6.34
CA ALA A 104 6.47 1.61 6.79
C ALA A 104 7.97 1.26 6.77
N CYS A 105 8.31 -0.01 6.99
CA CYS A 105 9.67 -0.52 6.86
C CYS A 105 10.08 -0.78 5.40
N GLY A 106 9.17 -0.62 4.44
CA GLY A 106 9.44 -0.88 3.02
C GLY A 106 9.53 -2.35 2.65
N LEU A 107 9.13 -3.30 3.51
CA LEU A 107 9.14 -4.74 3.21
C LEU A 107 8.11 -5.12 2.15
N ASP A 108 7.00 -4.39 2.13
CA ASP A 108 5.95 -4.54 1.14
C ASP A 108 6.02 -3.53 0.02
N SER A 109 7.12 -2.79 -0.13
CA SER A 109 7.36 -1.93 -1.28
C SER A 109 7.84 -2.74 -2.48
N MET A 110 7.62 -2.20 -3.68
CA MET A 110 8.09 -2.81 -4.93
C MET A 110 9.62 -2.90 -4.98
N VAL A 111 10.30 -1.85 -4.50
CA VAL A 111 11.72 -1.89 -4.17
C VAL A 111 11.84 -1.94 -2.65
N VAL A 112 12.34 -3.05 -2.15
CA VAL A 112 12.45 -3.30 -0.71
C VAL A 112 13.42 -2.32 -0.08
N GLY A 113 13.01 -1.66 1.00
CA GLY A 113 13.83 -0.66 1.71
C GLY A 113 13.75 0.76 1.15
N GLU A 114 12.85 1.03 0.20
CA GLU A 114 12.64 2.40 -0.28
C GLU A 114 12.08 3.33 0.82
N GLY A 115 12.85 4.34 1.21
CA GLY A 115 12.47 5.29 2.27
C GLY A 115 11.36 6.29 1.92
N GLN A 116 10.80 6.26 0.70
CA GLN A 116 9.75 7.20 0.28
C GLN A 116 8.40 6.91 0.94
N ILE A 117 8.13 5.65 1.26
CA ILE A 117 6.88 5.22 1.88
C ILE A 117 6.65 5.91 3.23
N LEU A 118 7.72 6.19 3.98
CA LEU A 118 7.65 6.94 5.23
C LEU A 118 7.11 8.37 5.03
N GLY A 119 7.50 9.04 3.94
CA GLY A 119 6.95 10.33 3.57
C GLY A 119 5.47 10.24 3.24
N GLN A 120 5.08 9.24 2.45
CA GLN A 120 3.69 9.03 2.06
C GLN A 120 2.77 8.68 3.23
N ILE A 121 3.25 7.89 4.19
CA ILE A 121 2.52 7.59 5.45
C ILE A 121 2.37 8.87 6.28
N LYS A 122 3.42 9.70 6.36
CA LYS A 122 3.35 10.98 7.06
C LYS A 122 2.32 11.91 6.42
N ASP A 123 2.29 12.00 5.09
CA ASP A 123 1.34 12.83 4.35
C ASP A 123 -0.10 12.30 4.52
N ALA A 124 -0.30 10.98 4.51
CA ALA A 124 -1.60 10.35 4.76
C ALA A 124 -2.12 10.66 6.18
N LEU A 125 -1.25 10.60 7.19
CA LEU A 125 -1.60 10.99 8.56
C LEU A 125 -1.93 12.48 8.64
N ALA A 126 -1.12 13.34 8.03
CA ALA A 126 -1.35 14.80 8.05
C ALA A 126 -2.71 15.15 7.42
N LEU A 127 -3.07 14.51 6.30
CA LEU A 127 -4.37 14.67 5.67
C LEU A 127 -5.51 14.22 6.60
N GLY A 128 -5.37 13.06 7.25
CA GLY A 128 -6.37 12.58 8.21
C GLY A 128 -6.52 13.50 9.43
N GLN A 129 -5.44 14.12 9.89
CA GLN A 129 -5.46 15.09 10.98
C GLN A 129 -6.14 16.41 10.56
N GLU A 130 -5.82 16.93 9.37
CA GLU A 130 -6.42 18.14 8.81
C GLU A 130 -7.94 18.00 8.62
N LEU A 131 -8.39 16.83 8.16
CA LEU A 131 -9.81 16.52 7.96
C LEU A 131 -10.51 16.03 9.23
N HIS A 132 -9.80 15.94 10.35
CA HIS A 132 -10.29 15.37 11.61
C HIS A 132 -10.87 13.95 11.46
N THR A 133 -10.32 13.14 10.56
CA THR A 133 -10.70 11.73 10.39
C THR A 133 -9.78 10.77 11.10
N ALA A 134 -8.53 11.16 11.34
CA ALA A 134 -7.61 10.44 12.20
C ALA A 134 -7.90 10.81 13.66
N GLY A 135 -8.61 9.95 14.38
CA GLY A 135 -8.76 10.08 15.82
C GLY A 135 -7.53 9.54 16.56
N ARG A 136 -7.73 9.05 17.78
CA ARG A 136 -6.62 8.62 18.64
C ARG A 136 -5.95 7.36 18.10
N LEU A 137 -6.74 6.35 17.76
CA LEU A 137 -6.21 5.04 17.38
C LEU A 137 -5.38 5.14 16.11
N ILE A 138 -5.92 5.79 15.08
CA ILE A 138 -5.25 5.99 13.79
C ILE A 138 -4.00 6.87 13.94
N ASN A 139 -4.07 7.93 14.74
CA ASN A 139 -2.91 8.81 14.96
C ASN A 139 -1.77 8.07 15.68
N ASP A 140 -2.06 7.38 16.79
CA ASP A 140 -1.06 6.61 17.52
C ASP A 140 -0.44 5.51 16.65
N LEU A 141 -1.27 4.81 15.85
CA LEU A 141 -0.84 3.77 14.93
C LEU A 141 0.13 4.31 13.86
N PHE A 142 -0.24 5.38 13.15
CA PHE A 142 0.61 5.93 12.08
C PHE A 142 1.88 6.58 12.62
N GLN A 143 1.82 7.26 13.77
CA GLN A 143 3.01 7.80 14.43
C GLN A 143 3.97 6.70 14.86
N GLN A 144 3.45 5.59 15.41
CA GLN A 144 4.29 4.44 15.74
C GLN A 144 4.87 3.81 14.48
N ALA A 145 4.09 3.62 13.41
CA ALA A 145 4.59 3.11 12.13
C ALA A 145 5.76 3.95 11.58
N LEU A 146 5.67 5.28 11.66
CA LEU A 146 6.75 6.19 11.25
C LEU A 146 8.01 6.02 12.11
N ARG A 147 7.87 5.77 13.43
CA ARG A 147 9.03 5.51 14.31
C ARG A 147 9.65 4.15 14.02
N VAL A 148 8.84 3.11 13.86
CA VAL A 148 9.27 1.74 13.56
C VAL A 148 10.02 1.71 12.23
N GLY A 149 9.47 2.32 11.18
CA GLY A 149 10.15 2.35 9.89
C GLY A 149 11.46 3.12 9.93
N LYS A 150 11.53 4.29 10.61
CA LYS A 150 12.81 5.01 10.80
C LYS A 150 13.84 4.17 11.55
N ARG A 151 13.40 3.46 12.59
CA ARG A 151 14.24 2.57 13.39
C ARG A 151 14.80 1.44 12.52
N ALA A 152 13.95 0.76 11.75
CA ALA A 152 14.36 -0.30 10.83
C ALA A 152 15.40 0.17 9.80
N HIS A 153 15.21 1.35 9.19
CA HIS A 153 16.17 1.93 8.24
C HIS A 153 17.51 2.27 8.91
N SER A 154 17.48 2.72 10.19
CA SER A 154 18.70 3.07 10.93
C SER A 154 19.46 1.88 11.55
N GLU A 155 18.75 0.82 11.94
CA GLU A 155 19.30 -0.32 12.69
C GLU A 155 19.64 -1.52 11.76
N THR A 156 19.17 -1.52 10.51
CA THR A 156 19.37 -2.64 9.58
C THR A 156 20.05 -2.22 8.28
N GLY A 157 20.48 -3.19 7.47
CA GLY A 157 21.03 -2.96 6.14
C GLY A 157 20.00 -2.66 5.05
N ILE A 158 18.70 -2.56 5.40
CA ILE A 158 17.60 -2.43 4.42
C ILE A 158 17.77 -1.23 3.49
N ASP A 159 18.44 -0.16 3.92
CA ASP A 159 18.73 1.04 3.10
C ASP A 159 19.74 0.78 1.98
N ARG A 160 20.72 -0.12 2.21
CA ARG A 160 21.65 -0.53 1.14
C ARG A 160 20.96 -1.39 0.09
N ALA A 161 19.90 -2.04 0.54
CA ALA A 161 19.02 -2.91 -0.19
C ALA A 161 18.00 -2.06 -1.01
N GLY A 162 17.53 -0.94 -0.44
CA GLY A 162 16.63 0.03 -1.03
C GLY A 162 17.33 1.18 -1.74
N GLN A 163 17.94 0.89 -2.90
CA GLN A 163 18.20 1.97 -3.85
C GLN A 163 16.87 2.66 -4.21
N SER A 164 16.86 3.97 -4.44
CA SER A 164 15.61 4.63 -4.86
C SER A 164 15.08 3.99 -6.13
N LEU A 165 13.75 3.94 -6.32
CA LEU A 165 13.13 3.46 -7.57
C LEU A 165 13.76 4.09 -8.83
N VAL A 166 14.17 5.36 -8.72
CA VAL A 166 14.90 6.06 -9.77
C VAL A 166 16.24 5.39 -10.07
N THR A 167 17.06 5.12 -9.05
CA THR A 167 18.40 4.55 -9.25
C THR A 167 18.30 3.15 -9.84
N PHE A 168 17.40 2.33 -9.29
CA PHE A 168 17.13 1.00 -9.83
C PHE A 168 16.61 1.06 -11.27
N GLY A 169 15.74 2.02 -11.59
CA GLY A 169 15.29 2.25 -12.96
C GLY A 169 16.40 2.67 -13.93
N LEU A 170 17.36 3.49 -13.47
CA LEU A 170 18.54 3.83 -14.26
C LEU A 170 19.46 2.60 -14.47
N GLU A 171 19.62 1.74 -13.47
CA GLU A 171 20.35 0.46 -13.61
C GLU A 171 19.70 -0.44 -14.66
N GLN A 172 18.37 -0.57 -14.61
CA GLN A 172 17.63 -1.33 -15.62
C GLN A 172 17.81 -0.72 -17.01
N LEU A 173 17.82 0.61 -17.15
CA LEU A 173 18.05 1.32 -18.41
C LEU A 173 19.48 1.19 -18.95
N ALA A 174 20.49 1.07 -18.08
CA ALA A 174 21.90 1.07 -18.46
C ALA A 174 22.41 -0.26 -19.07
N VAL A 175 21.61 -1.34 -19.08
CA VAL A 175 21.93 -2.67 -19.68
C VAL A 175 23.37 -3.12 -19.39
N HIS A 176 23.65 -3.49 -18.14
CA HIS A 176 24.97 -4.02 -17.72
C HIS A 176 26.15 -3.04 -17.77
N LEU A 177 25.91 -1.76 -18.04
CA LEU A 177 26.90 -0.71 -17.82
C LEU A 177 26.73 -0.08 -16.44
N PRO A 178 27.83 0.30 -15.76
CA PRO A 178 27.75 1.19 -14.61
C PRO A 178 26.95 2.46 -14.98
N VAL A 179 25.99 2.82 -14.14
CA VAL A 179 25.01 3.89 -14.41
C VAL A 179 25.70 5.24 -14.64
N ASP A 180 26.80 5.50 -13.94
CA ASP A 180 27.65 6.69 -14.12
C ASP A 180 28.35 6.72 -15.48
N ALA A 181 28.89 5.58 -15.93
CA ALA A 181 29.50 5.45 -17.25
C ALA A 181 28.48 5.60 -18.37
N TRP A 182 27.28 5.03 -18.20
CA TRP A 182 26.19 5.11 -19.16
C TRP A 182 25.60 6.53 -19.26
N ALA A 183 25.40 7.22 -18.13
CA ALA A 183 24.80 8.54 -18.09
C ALA A 183 25.74 9.68 -18.54
N LYS A 184 27.06 9.45 -18.47
CA LYS A 184 28.06 10.48 -18.75
C LYS A 184 27.87 11.10 -20.14
N GLY A 185 27.73 12.42 -20.17
CA GLY A 185 27.57 13.16 -21.42
C GLY A 185 26.16 13.18 -22.00
N LYS A 186 25.23 12.38 -21.45
CA LYS A 186 23.83 12.35 -21.89
C LYS A 186 23.05 13.57 -21.45
N ARG A 187 21.99 13.89 -22.19
CA ARG A 187 21.01 14.92 -21.82
C ARG A 187 19.74 14.24 -21.34
N ALA A 188 19.25 14.66 -20.18
CA ALA A 188 18.06 14.10 -19.55
C ALA A 188 16.92 15.13 -19.54
N LEU A 189 15.70 14.65 -19.76
CA LEU A 189 14.46 15.39 -19.59
C LEU A 189 13.72 14.81 -18.39
N VAL A 190 13.38 15.65 -17.42
CA VAL A 190 12.53 15.28 -16.27
C VAL A 190 11.18 15.95 -16.43
N ILE A 191 10.13 15.14 -16.49
CA ILE A 191 8.75 15.59 -16.61
C ILE A 191 8.10 15.53 -15.22
N GLY A 192 7.71 16.70 -14.73
CA GLY A 192 7.22 16.94 -13.38
C GLY A 192 8.22 17.72 -12.53
N ALA A 193 7.72 18.32 -11.45
CA ALA A 193 8.50 19.02 -10.44
C ALA A 193 8.05 18.63 -9.02
N GLY A 194 7.58 17.39 -8.84
CA GLY A 194 7.20 16.84 -7.55
C GLY A 194 8.42 16.36 -6.74
N SER A 195 8.17 15.78 -5.56
CA SER A 195 9.20 15.13 -4.74
C SER A 195 9.96 14.06 -5.53
N MET A 196 9.22 13.21 -6.26
CA MET A 196 9.78 12.19 -7.15
C MET A 196 10.62 12.76 -8.29
N SER A 197 10.12 13.78 -8.99
CA SER A 197 10.87 14.45 -10.05
C SER A 197 12.13 15.12 -9.52
N SER A 198 12.08 15.67 -8.31
CA SER A 198 13.22 16.32 -7.66
C SER A 198 14.29 15.29 -7.29
N LEU A 199 13.90 14.14 -6.74
CA LEU A 199 14.81 13.03 -6.48
C LEU A 199 15.39 12.48 -7.79
N ALA A 200 14.57 12.34 -8.83
CA ALA A 200 15.02 11.87 -10.14
C ALA A 200 16.07 12.79 -10.74
N ALA A 201 15.80 14.10 -10.75
CA ALA A 201 16.73 15.10 -11.25
C ALA A 201 18.03 15.17 -10.43
N ALA A 202 17.94 15.09 -9.09
CA ALA A 202 19.11 15.06 -8.21
C ALA A 202 19.95 13.79 -8.41
N THR A 203 19.30 12.65 -8.65
CA THR A 203 19.97 11.37 -8.94
C THR A 203 20.71 11.44 -10.28
N LEU A 204 20.05 11.92 -11.33
CA LEU A 204 20.68 12.13 -12.64
C LEU A 204 21.91 13.06 -12.54
N ALA A 205 21.79 14.16 -11.80
CA ALA A 205 22.88 15.10 -11.56
C ALA A 205 24.08 14.42 -10.86
N ARG A 206 23.82 13.59 -9.84
CA ARG A 206 24.85 12.85 -9.10
C ARG A 206 25.54 11.79 -9.95
N VAL A 207 24.79 11.13 -10.81
CA VAL A 207 25.29 10.09 -11.72
C VAL A 207 26.12 10.69 -12.87
N GLY A 208 25.95 11.98 -13.19
CA GLY A 208 26.85 12.72 -14.08
C GLY A 208 26.33 12.96 -15.50
N VAL A 209 25.01 13.13 -15.68
CA VAL A 209 24.46 13.65 -16.94
C VAL A 209 25.00 15.04 -17.25
N ALA A 210 25.11 15.40 -18.53
CA ALA A 210 25.63 16.71 -18.93
C ALA A 210 24.61 17.84 -18.79
N GLU A 211 23.32 17.52 -18.93
CA GLU A 211 22.23 18.49 -18.88
C GLU A 211 20.95 17.83 -18.35
N VAL A 212 20.23 18.53 -17.47
CA VAL A 212 18.89 18.18 -17.01
C VAL A 212 17.91 19.27 -17.44
N VAL A 213 16.97 18.91 -18.29
CA VAL A 213 15.87 19.78 -18.72
C VAL A 213 14.65 19.42 -17.88
N VAL A 214 14.02 20.39 -17.21
CA VAL A 214 12.84 20.16 -16.37
C VAL A 214 11.60 20.73 -17.06
N ALA A 215 10.64 19.87 -17.36
CA ALA A 215 9.33 20.26 -17.89
C ALA A 215 8.27 20.09 -16.80
N ASN A 216 7.43 21.09 -16.56
CA ASN A 216 6.32 20.97 -15.62
C ASN A 216 5.14 21.85 -16.04
N ARG A 217 3.92 21.43 -15.68
CA ARG A 217 2.69 22.22 -15.93
C ARG A 217 2.75 23.61 -15.28
N THR A 218 3.33 23.70 -14.09
CA THR A 218 3.58 24.97 -13.39
C THR A 218 5.03 25.38 -13.60
N ALA A 219 5.26 26.41 -14.40
CA ALA A 219 6.61 26.87 -14.81
C ALA A 219 7.50 27.19 -13.60
N ASP A 220 6.99 27.95 -12.63
CA ASP A 220 7.72 28.37 -11.42
C ASP A 220 8.32 27.18 -10.65
N ARG A 221 7.63 26.02 -10.62
CA ARG A 221 8.14 24.81 -9.95
C ARG A 221 9.29 24.17 -10.73
N ALA A 222 9.23 24.18 -12.06
CA ALA A 222 10.32 23.67 -12.90
C ALA A 222 11.55 24.58 -12.81
N GLU A 223 11.35 25.91 -12.82
CA GLU A 223 12.41 26.89 -12.65
C GLU A 223 13.13 26.70 -11.31
N ARG A 224 12.36 26.63 -10.22
CA ARG A 224 12.92 26.40 -8.89
C ARG A 224 13.72 25.11 -8.78
N LEU A 225 13.25 24.01 -9.38
CA LEU A 225 13.99 22.75 -9.39
C LEU A 225 15.30 22.88 -10.18
N ALA A 226 15.27 23.54 -11.35
CA ALA A 226 16.47 23.79 -12.14
C ALA A 226 17.50 24.64 -11.37
N GLU A 227 17.06 25.69 -10.67
CA GLU A 227 17.93 26.52 -9.82
C GLU A 227 18.59 25.71 -8.70
N ILE A 228 17.83 24.85 -8.01
CA ILE A 228 18.35 23.96 -6.97
C ILE A 228 19.44 23.03 -7.52
N LEU A 229 19.24 22.48 -8.72
CA LEU A 229 20.22 21.60 -9.36
C LEU A 229 21.50 22.35 -9.73
N VAL A 230 21.40 23.58 -10.26
CA VAL A 230 22.57 24.41 -10.53
C VAL A 230 23.31 24.76 -9.24
N ALA A 231 22.59 25.07 -8.16
CA ALA A 231 23.15 25.40 -6.86
C ALA A 231 23.77 24.19 -6.14
N SER A 232 23.43 22.96 -6.53
CA SER A 232 23.89 21.71 -5.88
C SER A 232 25.40 21.46 -5.98
N GLY A 233 26.12 22.18 -6.84
CA GLY A 233 27.57 22.03 -7.00
C GLY A 233 28.01 20.78 -7.77
N THR A 234 27.06 20.03 -8.35
CA THR A 234 27.33 18.82 -9.16
C THR A 234 27.93 19.12 -10.54
N GLY A 235 27.89 20.38 -10.99
CA GLY A 235 28.40 20.80 -12.30
C GLY A 235 27.47 20.50 -13.48
N VAL A 236 26.27 19.97 -13.22
CA VAL A 236 25.24 19.73 -14.24
C VAL A 236 24.67 21.05 -14.76
N ARG A 237 24.41 21.15 -16.07
CA ARG A 237 23.58 22.24 -16.60
C ARG A 237 22.12 21.91 -16.34
N ALA A 238 21.35 22.82 -15.76
CA ALA A 238 19.91 22.63 -15.63
C ALA A 238 19.14 23.83 -16.17
N ARG A 239 18.01 23.56 -16.83
CA ARG A 239 17.07 24.58 -17.34
C ARG A 239 15.65 24.07 -17.29
N SER A 240 14.70 24.98 -17.15
CA SER A 240 13.27 24.69 -17.29
C SER A 240 12.81 24.89 -18.73
N VAL A 241 11.75 24.18 -19.11
CA VAL A 241 11.02 24.37 -20.37
C VAL A 241 9.52 24.32 -20.13
N ALA A 242 8.76 24.98 -21.00
CA ALA A 242 7.31 24.85 -21.02
C ALA A 242 6.89 23.46 -21.53
N MET A 243 5.75 22.96 -21.05
CA MET A 243 5.17 21.69 -21.52
C MET A 243 4.92 21.66 -23.04
N SER A 244 4.67 22.81 -23.66
CA SER A 244 4.50 22.90 -25.12
C SER A 244 5.77 22.62 -25.92
N ALA A 245 6.95 22.75 -25.29
CA ALA A 245 8.24 22.48 -25.94
C ALA A 245 8.67 20.99 -25.82
N LEU A 246 7.84 20.14 -25.21
CA LEU A 246 8.18 18.75 -24.91
C LEU A 246 8.57 17.97 -26.17
N ALA A 247 7.78 18.09 -27.23
CA ALA A 247 8.02 17.40 -28.51
C ALA A 247 9.38 17.76 -29.13
N ASP A 248 9.76 19.04 -29.08
CA ASP A 248 11.05 19.51 -29.59
C ASP A 248 12.21 19.00 -28.73
N GLU A 249 12.04 19.00 -27.40
CA GLU A 249 13.08 18.53 -26.47
C GLU A 249 13.30 17.02 -26.55
N LEU A 250 12.26 16.21 -26.80
CA LEU A 250 12.38 14.77 -27.01
C LEU A 250 13.34 14.42 -28.16
N THR A 251 13.53 15.31 -29.14
CA THR A 251 14.47 15.10 -30.26
C THR A 251 15.93 15.30 -29.87
N ARG A 252 16.20 15.89 -28.69
CA ARG A 252 17.53 16.35 -28.25
C ARG A 252 18.06 15.62 -27.02
N VAL A 253 17.23 14.82 -26.36
CA VAL A 253 17.55 14.13 -25.12
C VAL A 253 17.77 12.64 -25.34
N ASP A 254 18.60 12.05 -24.49
CA ASP A 254 18.91 10.63 -24.51
C ASP A 254 18.07 9.85 -23.48
N VAL A 255 17.65 10.53 -22.41
CA VAL A 255 16.92 9.94 -21.27
C VAL A 255 15.74 10.83 -20.92
N VAL A 256 14.57 10.23 -20.70
CA VAL A 256 13.39 10.91 -20.15
C VAL A 256 12.99 10.19 -18.87
N ILE A 257 12.73 10.94 -17.81
CA ILE A 257 12.10 10.43 -16.59
C ILE A 257 10.79 11.17 -16.38
N SER A 258 9.67 10.43 -16.32
CA SER A 258 8.35 10.99 -16.04
C SER A 258 7.87 10.56 -14.66
N CYS A 259 7.50 11.55 -13.84
CA CYS A 259 6.97 11.33 -12.48
C CYS A 259 5.85 12.33 -12.18
N THR A 260 4.86 12.49 -13.07
CA THR A 260 3.77 13.44 -12.86
C THR A 260 2.59 12.82 -12.09
N GLY A 261 1.71 13.68 -11.58
CA GLY A 261 0.41 13.29 -11.04
C GLY A 261 -0.72 13.59 -12.02
N ALA A 262 -0.45 13.55 -13.33
CA ALA A 262 -1.45 13.81 -14.35
C ALA A 262 -2.49 12.68 -14.40
N THR A 263 -3.75 13.04 -14.60
CA THR A 263 -4.82 12.09 -14.88
C THR A 263 -4.88 11.87 -16.40
N GLY A 264 -3.88 11.17 -16.95
CA GLY A 264 -3.79 10.86 -18.38
C GLY A 264 -2.36 10.83 -18.90
N LEU A 265 -2.21 10.40 -20.16
CA LEU A 265 -0.91 10.32 -20.82
C LEU A 265 -0.32 11.71 -21.05
N VAL A 266 0.93 11.90 -20.63
CA VAL A 266 1.76 13.08 -20.91
C VAL A 266 2.56 12.88 -22.20
N LEU A 267 2.98 11.65 -22.48
CA LEU A 267 3.70 11.27 -23.69
C LEU A 267 2.98 10.16 -24.44
N THR A 268 2.50 10.47 -25.64
CA THR A 268 1.88 9.46 -26.51
C THR A 268 2.95 8.69 -27.32
N ALA A 269 2.58 7.51 -27.81
CA ALA A 269 3.46 6.77 -28.72
C ALA A 269 3.76 7.54 -30.02
N GLU A 270 2.85 8.40 -30.46
CA GLU A 270 3.05 9.24 -31.65
C GLU A 270 4.12 10.31 -31.40
N ASP A 271 4.08 10.98 -30.24
CA ASP A 271 5.09 11.99 -29.86
C ASP A 271 6.49 11.36 -29.82
N VAL A 272 6.60 10.18 -29.20
CA VAL A 272 7.87 9.45 -29.10
C VAL A 272 8.35 8.95 -30.46
N ALA A 273 7.46 8.45 -31.32
CA ALA A 273 7.80 8.00 -32.66
C ALA A 273 8.25 9.16 -33.56
N ALA A 274 7.59 10.32 -33.45
CA ALA A 274 7.95 11.53 -34.17
C ALA A 274 9.33 12.04 -33.75
N ALA A 275 9.61 12.05 -32.44
CA ALA A 275 10.93 12.37 -31.92
C ALA A 275 11.98 11.36 -32.40
N VAL A 276 11.63 10.07 -32.35
CA VAL A 276 12.23 8.86 -32.96
C VAL A 276 12.99 9.08 -34.28
N GLY A 277 12.20 9.61 -35.22
CA GLY A 277 12.45 9.62 -36.66
C GLY A 277 12.43 8.20 -37.28
N PRO A 278 12.22 8.06 -38.60
CA PRO A 278 12.43 6.79 -39.33
C PRO A 278 13.91 6.31 -39.36
N ALA A 279 14.82 7.08 -38.78
CA ALA A 279 16.28 6.97 -38.94
C ALA A 279 16.96 6.13 -37.84
N GLY A 280 16.29 5.09 -37.32
CA GLY A 280 16.92 4.03 -36.52
C GLY A 280 17.85 3.11 -37.33
N LEU A 281 17.87 3.23 -38.67
CA LEU A 281 18.93 2.68 -39.51
C LEU A 281 20.07 3.68 -39.59
N LEU A 282 21.11 3.46 -38.78
CA LEU A 282 22.43 4.06 -39.04
C LEU A 282 22.83 3.78 -40.51
N PRO A 283 23.44 4.75 -41.23
CA PRO A 283 24.08 4.43 -42.50
C PRO A 283 25.20 3.43 -42.22
N SER A 284 25.15 2.26 -42.86
CA SER A 284 26.31 1.36 -42.85
C SER A 284 27.54 2.12 -43.33
N PRO A 285 28.72 1.96 -42.70
CA PRO A 285 29.93 2.60 -43.19
C PRO A 285 30.20 2.07 -44.61
N SER A 286 30.18 2.96 -45.58
CA SER A 286 30.53 2.67 -46.97
C SER A 286 32.03 2.33 -47.02
N LEU A 287 32.33 1.03 -47.11
CA LEU A 287 33.66 0.55 -47.46
C LEU A 287 33.97 0.97 -48.91
N PRO A 288 35.11 1.64 -49.18
CA PRO A 288 35.50 1.98 -50.53
C PRO A 288 36.10 0.74 -51.22
N GLY A 289 35.35 0.21 -52.19
CA GLY A 289 35.89 -0.63 -53.26
C GLY A 289 35.66 -2.13 -53.11
N SER A 290 34.65 -2.65 -53.80
CA SER A 290 34.78 -3.92 -54.49
C SER A 290 33.87 -3.95 -55.70
N ARG A 291 34.45 -4.44 -56.79
CA ARG A 291 33.93 -4.45 -58.16
C ARG A 291 32.70 -5.34 -58.32
N SER A 292 31.92 -4.99 -59.34
CA SER A 292 30.92 -5.82 -60.02
C SER A 292 31.31 -7.30 -60.06
N SER A 293 30.42 -8.17 -59.56
CA SER A 293 30.28 -9.53 -60.06
C SER A 293 28.88 -10.08 -59.80
N ALA A 294 28.31 -10.60 -60.88
CA ALA A 294 27.40 -11.74 -61.00
C ALA A 294 26.13 -11.79 -60.11
N GLN A 295 25.03 -11.55 -60.82
CA GLN A 295 23.69 -12.08 -60.64
C GLN A 295 23.65 -13.55 -60.14
N ALA A 296 22.91 -13.79 -59.05
CA ALA A 296 22.50 -15.11 -58.56
C ALA A 296 21.06 -15.01 -57.98
N PRO A 297 20.27 -16.11 -57.99
CA PRO A 297 18.83 -16.05 -58.21
C PRO A 297 17.99 -15.89 -56.93
N ALA A 298 16.71 -15.52 -57.14
CA ALA A 298 15.70 -15.33 -56.10
C ALA A 298 15.48 -16.58 -55.22
N PRO A 299 15.16 -16.41 -53.92
CA PRO A 299 14.88 -17.54 -53.05
C PRO A 299 13.51 -18.15 -53.37
N GLN A 300 13.52 -19.47 -53.58
CA GLN A 300 12.31 -20.29 -53.69
C GLN A 300 11.64 -20.42 -52.32
N ALA A 301 10.31 -20.28 -52.29
CA ALA A 301 9.49 -20.52 -51.12
C ALA A 301 9.51 -22.01 -50.70
N PRO A 302 9.46 -22.34 -49.40
CA PRO A 302 9.24 -23.71 -48.98
C PRO A 302 7.76 -24.09 -49.21
N ALA A 303 7.55 -25.08 -50.07
CA ALA A 303 6.29 -25.79 -50.21
C ALA A 303 6.12 -26.75 -49.02
N GLY A 304 4.95 -26.71 -48.37
CA GLY A 304 4.60 -27.67 -47.31
C GLY A 304 3.58 -27.15 -46.30
N LEU A 305 2.38 -26.79 -46.76
CA LEU A 305 1.20 -26.67 -45.90
C LEU A 305 0.09 -27.47 -46.59
N GLU A 306 -0.11 -28.69 -46.11
CA GLU A 306 -1.22 -29.54 -46.52
C GLU A 306 -2.54 -28.89 -46.12
N THR A 307 -3.45 -28.86 -47.08
CA THR A 307 -4.80 -28.32 -46.98
C THR A 307 -5.60 -29.03 -45.90
N VAL A 308 -6.17 -28.27 -44.97
CA VAL A 308 -7.12 -28.77 -43.96
C VAL A 308 -8.38 -29.26 -44.65
N ASP A 309 -8.74 -30.52 -44.43
CA ASP A 309 -9.93 -31.18 -44.99
C ASP A 309 -11.22 -30.43 -44.58
N ALA A 310 -12.00 -30.02 -45.57
CA ALA A 310 -13.25 -29.27 -45.39
C ALA A 310 -14.29 -30.04 -44.53
N GLY A 311 -14.19 -31.37 -44.45
CA GLY A 311 -15.03 -32.19 -43.57
C GLY A 311 -14.73 -32.02 -42.08
N VAL A 312 -13.50 -31.64 -41.72
CA VAL A 312 -13.07 -31.43 -40.32
C VAL A 312 -13.53 -30.07 -39.81
N LEU A 313 -13.48 -29.03 -40.67
CA LEU A 313 -13.97 -27.69 -40.34
C LEU A 313 -15.49 -27.68 -40.10
N ALA A 314 -16.25 -28.44 -40.90
CA ALA A 314 -17.70 -28.58 -40.71
C ALA A 314 -18.08 -29.28 -39.39
N ARG A 315 -17.25 -30.24 -38.93
CA ARG A 315 -17.46 -30.95 -37.66
C ARG A 315 -17.08 -30.12 -36.43
N LEU A 316 -16.04 -29.28 -36.53
CA LEU A 316 -15.64 -28.35 -35.47
C LEU A 316 -16.67 -27.23 -35.26
N VAL A 317 -17.25 -26.70 -36.34
CA VAL A 317 -18.30 -25.68 -36.26
C VAL A 317 -19.60 -26.25 -35.65
N ALA A 318 -19.93 -27.52 -35.96
CA ALA A 318 -21.08 -28.21 -35.36
C ALA A 318 -20.88 -28.58 -33.88
N ALA A 319 -19.65 -28.89 -33.46
CA ALA A 319 -19.33 -29.19 -32.06
C ALA A 319 -19.33 -27.92 -31.18
N ALA A 320 -18.88 -26.78 -31.72
CA ALA A 320 -18.87 -25.49 -31.03
C ALA A 320 -20.28 -24.94 -30.74
N SER A 321 -21.28 -25.31 -31.55
CA SER A 321 -22.68 -24.92 -31.34
C SER A 321 -23.44 -25.82 -30.37
N ALA A 322 -22.86 -26.95 -29.95
CA ALA A 322 -23.47 -27.93 -29.04
C ALA A 322 -22.92 -27.89 -27.59
N GLY A 323 -22.01 -26.97 -27.27
CA GLY A 323 -21.57 -26.73 -25.89
C GLY A 323 -20.80 -27.87 -25.21
N VAL A 324 -20.17 -28.76 -25.98
CA VAL A 324 -19.36 -29.87 -25.42
C VAL A 324 -17.89 -29.45 -25.32
N ARG A 325 -17.31 -29.47 -24.11
CA ARG A 325 -15.86 -29.29 -23.90
C ARG A 325 -15.12 -30.58 -24.24
N LEU A 326 -14.17 -30.51 -25.16
CA LEU A 326 -13.18 -31.57 -25.39
C LEU A 326 -12.04 -31.41 -24.37
N ALA A 327 -11.74 -32.47 -23.63
CA ALA A 327 -10.64 -32.51 -22.67
C ALA A 327 -9.30 -32.79 -23.39
N ASP A 328 -8.27 -32.00 -23.08
CA ASP A 328 -6.91 -32.23 -23.54
C ASP A 328 -6.32 -33.48 -22.86
N GLY A 329 -5.75 -34.38 -23.69
CA GLY A 329 -5.12 -35.61 -23.26
C GLY A 329 -3.78 -35.37 -22.57
N GLY A 330 -3.69 -35.73 -21.29
CA GLY A 330 -2.45 -35.77 -20.52
C GLY A 330 -2.49 -36.89 -19.48
N VAL A 331 -1.68 -37.93 -19.73
CA VAL A 331 -1.15 -38.98 -18.82
C VAL A 331 -1.94 -39.25 -17.52
N ALA A 332 -2.67 -40.36 -17.52
CA ALA A 332 -3.29 -40.94 -16.33
C ALA A 332 -2.25 -41.34 -15.27
N ARG A 333 -2.41 -40.83 -14.04
CA ARG A 333 -1.95 -41.49 -12.81
C ARG A 333 -3.17 -41.81 -11.96
N THR A 334 -3.37 -43.09 -11.73
CA THR A 334 -4.43 -43.69 -10.95
C THR A 334 -4.23 -43.35 -9.46
N ILE A 335 -5.24 -42.74 -8.83
CA ILE A 335 -5.40 -42.76 -7.37
C ILE A 335 -6.80 -43.32 -7.10
N ALA A 336 -6.84 -44.43 -6.36
CA ALA A 336 -8.06 -45.15 -6.01
C ALA A 336 -8.90 -44.37 -4.97
N PRO A 337 -10.25 -44.47 -5.00
CA PRO A 337 -11.09 -43.86 -3.98
C PRO A 337 -11.21 -44.81 -2.77
N GLN A 338 -10.94 -44.30 -1.58
CA GLN A 338 -11.39 -44.93 -0.34
C GLN A 338 -12.76 -44.36 0.05
N SER A 339 -13.64 -45.28 0.41
CA SER A 339 -15.06 -45.12 0.73
C SER A 339 -15.32 -44.97 2.24
N GLY A 340 -16.40 -44.26 2.57
CA GLY A 340 -17.09 -44.29 3.88
C GLY A 340 -16.70 -43.11 4.78
N GLU A 341 -17.59 -42.37 5.45
CA GLU A 341 -18.91 -42.70 6.00
C GLU A 341 -19.82 -41.45 6.06
N ARG A 342 -21.11 -41.73 6.30
CA ARG A 342 -22.28 -40.83 6.27
C ARG A 342 -22.50 -40.10 7.59
N ASP A 343 -23.07 -38.90 7.51
CA ASP A 343 -24.29 -38.42 8.21
C ASP A 343 -24.41 -36.91 7.91
N GLY A 344 -25.52 -36.29 7.49
CA GLY A 344 -26.93 -36.60 7.63
C GLY A 344 -27.61 -35.32 8.12
N CYS A 345 -28.18 -34.49 7.23
CA CYS A 345 -29.08 -33.40 7.64
C CYS A 345 -30.07 -33.06 6.50
N PRO A 346 -31.40 -33.10 6.71
CA PRO A 346 -32.38 -32.86 5.66
C PRO A 346 -32.75 -31.36 5.60
N VAL A 347 -32.90 -30.82 4.40
CA VAL A 347 -33.53 -29.50 4.19
C VAL A 347 -34.91 -29.75 3.55
N GLU A 348 -35.96 -29.48 4.32
CA GLU A 348 -37.33 -29.39 3.83
C GLU A 348 -37.55 -28.10 3.04
N VAL A 349 -38.19 -28.26 1.89
CA VAL A 349 -38.63 -27.20 0.97
C VAL A 349 -40.02 -26.75 1.40
N LEU A 350 -40.19 -25.47 1.73
CA LEU A 350 -41.49 -24.81 1.74
C LEU A 350 -41.43 -23.50 0.96
N ALA A 351 -42.27 -23.46 -0.08
CA ALA A 351 -42.53 -22.33 -0.94
C ALA A 351 -43.45 -21.31 -0.26
N GLY A 352 -43.17 -20.02 -0.45
CA GLY A 352 -44.03 -18.90 -0.06
C GLY A 352 -43.50 -17.58 -0.65
N ASP A 353 -44.36 -16.89 -1.39
CA ASP A 353 -44.08 -15.73 -2.26
C ASP A 353 -43.59 -14.45 -1.57
N GLY A 354 -42.73 -13.70 -2.28
CA GLY A 354 -42.87 -12.24 -2.43
C GLY A 354 -41.89 -11.31 -1.71
N ARG A 355 -40.93 -10.77 -2.49
CA ARG A 355 -40.10 -9.55 -2.27
C ARG A 355 -38.91 -9.63 -1.31
N ALA A 356 -37.71 -9.83 -1.86
CA ALA A 356 -36.61 -8.85 -1.90
C ALA A 356 -35.39 -9.49 -2.58
N ALA A 357 -34.96 -8.90 -3.70
CA ALA A 357 -33.79 -9.32 -4.45
C ALA A 357 -32.52 -8.75 -3.81
N LEU A 358 -31.40 -9.46 -4.05
CA LEU A 358 -30.00 -9.13 -3.74
C LEU A 358 -29.54 -9.47 -2.31
N THR A 359 -29.33 -10.76 -2.08
CA THR A 359 -28.29 -11.25 -1.17
C THR A 359 -27.44 -12.24 -1.96
N GLY A 360 -26.12 -12.03 -2.01
CA GLY A 360 -25.27 -12.89 -2.82
C GLY A 360 -23.83 -12.43 -3.03
N VAL A 361 -23.18 -11.88 -2.01
CA VAL A 361 -21.73 -12.06 -1.84
C VAL A 361 -21.57 -12.49 -0.39
N ASP A 362 -21.20 -13.76 -0.19
CA ASP A 362 -20.99 -14.26 1.15
C ASP A 362 -19.68 -13.68 1.72
N ALA A 363 -19.73 -13.14 2.93
CA ALA A 363 -18.58 -12.58 3.62
C ALA A 363 -17.56 -13.66 4.04
N ASN A 364 -17.96 -14.94 4.03
CA ASN A 364 -17.08 -16.07 4.31
C ASN A 364 -16.08 -16.34 3.19
N SER A 365 -16.38 -15.93 1.95
CA SER A 365 -15.51 -16.12 0.78
C SER A 365 -14.32 -15.15 0.81
N LEU A 366 -14.42 -14.07 1.59
CA LEU A 366 -13.31 -13.16 1.91
C LEU A 366 -12.50 -13.63 3.13
N GLU A 367 -13.13 -14.34 4.08
CA GLU A 367 -12.42 -14.96 5.21
C GLU A 367 -11.55 -16.15 4.81
N LEU A 368 -11.93 -16.89 3.77
CA LEU A 368 -11.20 -18.07 3.26
C LEU A 368 -9.85 -17.75 2.60
N HIS A 369 -9.50 -16.47 2.43
CA HIS A 369 -8.15 -16.05 2.02
C HIS A 369 -7.27 -15.53 3.18
N GLY A 370 -7.78 -15.58 4.42
CA GLY A 370 -7.07 -15.15 5.62
C GLY A 370 -5.97 -16.09 6.14
N THR A 371 -5.85 -17.32 5.62
CA THR A 371 -4.91 -18.33 6.14
C THR A 371 -3.81 -18.78 5.16
N TRP A 372 -3.38 -17.92 4.23
CA TRP A 372 -2.25 -18.19 3.33
C TRP A 372 -1.17 -17.11 3.34
N ALA A 373 -0.65 -16.79 4.52
CA ALA A 373 0.52 -15.92 4.66
C ALA A 373 1.63 -16.52 5.55
N ASP A 374 1.65 -17.85 5.72
CA ASP A 374 2.72 -18.52 6.51
C ASP A 374 3.38 -19.72 5.82
N GLN A 375 3.03 -20.05 4.56
CA GLN A 375 3.77 -21.06 3.80
C GLN A 375 3.92 -20.62 2.34
N GLY A 376 5.16 -20.39 1.94
CA GLY A 376 5.58 -20.06 0.57
C GLY A 376 5.42 -21.23 -0.41
N GLU A 377 4.19 -21.68 -0.64
CA GLU A 377 3.90 -22.73 -1.64
C GLU A 377 2.85 -22.35 -2.68
N ALA A 378 2.11 -21.24 -2.51
CA ALA A 378 1.18 -20.75 -3.56
C ALA A 378 1.90 -20.17 -4.81
N ALA A 379 3.22 -19.98 -4.75
CA ALA A 379 4.06 -19.61 -5.89
C ALA A 379 4.43 -20.81 -6.79
N ALA A 380 4.14 -22.06 -6.39
CA ALA A 380 4.67 -23.25 -7.06
C ALA A 380 3.93 -23.71 -8.34
N HIS A 381 2.84 -23.05 -8.75
CA HIS A 381 2.09 -23.43 -9.97
C HIS A 381 2.06 -22.38 -11.09
N ARG A 382 2.80 -21.26 -10.94
CA ARG A 382 3.21 -20.50 -12.12
C ARG A 382 4.49 -21.12 -12.66
N GLN A 383 4.36 -22.17 -13.47
CA GLN A 383 5.39 -22.40 -14.48
C GLN A 383 5.47 -21.12 -15.31
N PRO A 384 6.59 -20.36 -15.28
CA PRO A 384 6.76 -19.30 -16.25
C PRO A 384 6.71 -20.02 -17.60
N ARG A 385 5.67 -19.74 -18.38
CA ARG A 385 5.75 -19.99 -19.81
C ARG A 385 6.94 -19.14 -20.25
N ARG A 386 8.11 -19.78 -20.37
CA ARG A 386 9.25 -19.30 -21.16
C ARG A 386 8.76 -19.23 -22.62
N GLY A 387 7.86 -18.28 -22.89
CA GLY A 387 7.82 -17.66 -24.19
C GLY A 387 9.16 -16.99 -24.30
N ALA A 388 10.05 -17.57 -25.10
CA ALA A 388 11.28 -16.92 -25.49
C ALA A 388 10.89 -15.58 -26.15
N ARG A 389 10.81 -14.51 -25.35
CA ARG A 389 11.01 -13.17 -25.85
C ARG A 389 12.45 -13.20 -26.34
N SER A 390 12.62 -13.36 -27.65
CA SER A 390 13.90 -13.21 -28.31
C SER A 390 14.51 -11.91 -27.79
N HIS A 391 15.64 -12.03 -27.10
CA HIS A 391 16.48 -10.89 -26.74
C HIS A 391 16.67 -10.05 -28.01
N VAL A 392 16.03 -8.88 -28.05
CA VAL A 392 16.33 -7.85 -29.04
C VAL A 392 17.57 -7.14 -28.51
N ASP A 393 18.69 -7.85 -28.50
CA ASP A 393 20.01 -7.24 -28.41
C ASP A 393 20.44 -6.81 -29.81
N ALA A 394 21.09 -5.64 -29.87
CA ALA A 394 21.84 -5.07 -30.99
C ALA A 394 21.18 -4.00 -31.90
N ALA A 395 20.27 -3.17 -31.36
CA ALA A 395 20.07 -1.83 -31.91
C ALA A 395 20.46 -0.78 -30.85
N PRO A 396 21.20 0.29 -31.21
CA PRO A 396 21.56 1.33 -30.24
C PRO A 396 20.27 2.01 -29.74
N VAL A 397 20.06 1.99 -28.42
CA VAL A 397 18.96 2.71 -27.78
C VAL A 397 19.20 4.21 -28.00
N ARG A 398 18.35 4.82 -28.83
CA ARG A 398 18.36 6.26 -29.10
C ARG A 398 17.71 7.03 -27.96
N LEU A 399 16.63 6.50 -27.40
CA LEU A 399 15.87 7.16 -26.33
C LEU A 399 15.54 6.17 -25.22
N ALA A 400 16.00 6.46 -24.01
CA ALA A 400 15.66 5.74 -22.79
C ALA A 400 14.54 6.48 -22.05
N LEU A 401 13.51 5.77 -21.63
CA LEU A 401 12.33 6.31 -20.95
C LEU A 401 12.15 5.58 -19.63
N LEU A 402 12.01 6.33 -18.54
CA LEU A 402 11.68 5.82 -17.21
C LEU A 402 10.34 6.42 -16.79
N ASP A 403 9.30 5.60 -16.71
CA ASP A 403 7.98 6.02 -16.23
C ASP A 403 7.75 5.55 -14.79
N LEU A 404 7.66 6.51 -13.87
CA LEU A 404 7.41 6.29 -12.45
C LEU A 404 6.07 6.90 -12.01
N ALA A 405 5.19 7.28 -12.94
CA ALA A 405 3.89 7.84 -12.64
C ALA A 405 2.80 6.77 -12.46
N MET A 406 1.78 7.09 -11.64
CA MET A 406 0.54 6.33 -11.56
C MET A 406 -0.65 7.29 -11.45
N PRO A 407 -1.60 7.28 -12.42
CA PRO A 407 -1.58 6.52 -13.68
C PRO A 407 -0.35 6.81 -14.56
N ARG A 408 0.02 5.89 -15.47
CA ARG A 408 1.18 6.07 -16.35
C ARG A 408 1.14 7.39 -17.11
N ASP A 409 2.31 8.03 -17.21
CA ASP A 409 2.50 9.23 -18.02
C ASP A 409 2.79 8.86 -19.47
N ILE A 410 3.40 7.70 -19.71
CA ILE A 410 3.90 7.28 -21.02
C ILE A 410 3.04 6.14 -21.56
N ASP A 411 2.65 6.25 -22.82
CA ASP A 411 1.89 5.20 -23.50
C ASP A 411 2.69 3.88 -23.57
N ALA A 412 2.11 2.77 -23.12
CA ALA A 412 2.74 1.45 -23.18
C ALA A 412 3.07 1.01 -24.62
N ALA A 413 2.36 1.55 -25.62
CA ALA A 413 2.63 1.28 -27.03
C ALA A 413 4.05 1.69 -27.45
N VAL A 414 4.72 2.56 -26.69
CA VAL A 414 6.11 2.98 -26.90
C VAL A 414 7.11 1.82 -26.86
N HIS A 415 6.82 0.73 -26.14
CA HIS A 415 7.67 -0.49 -26.16
C HIS A 415 7.87 -1.07 -27.56
N ARG A 416 7.00 -0.75 -28.52
CA ARG A 416 7.06 -1.25 -29.89
C ARG A 416 7.88 -0.37 -30.83
N ILE A 417 8.37 0.78 -30.37
CA ILE A 417 9.10 1.74 -31.20
C ILE A 417 10.59 1.34 -31.26
N PRO A 418 11.16 1.08 -32.45
CA PRO A 418 12.58 0.75 -32.60
C PRO A 418 13.50 1.86 -32.07
N GLY A 419 14.56 1.47 -31.35
CA GLY A 419 15.51 2.42 -30.77
C GLY A 419 15.00 3.12 -29.51
N VAL A 420 13.82 2.76 -29.00
CA VAL A 420 13.30 3.24 -27.71
C VAL A 420 13.34 2.11 -26.69
N ARG A 421 13.73 2.45 -25.45
CA ARG A 421 13.66 1.55 -24.32
C ARG A 421 12.87 2.19 -23.20
N LEU A 422 11.72 1.60 -22.88
CA LEU A 422 10.88 2.00 -21.75
C LEU A 422 11.11 1.04 -20.59
N VAL A 423 11.33 1.61 -19.41
CA VAL A 423 11.28 0.94 -18.12
C VAL A 423 10.18 1.63 -17.33
N ASP A 424 9.15 0.88 -16.99
CA ASP A 424 8.03 1.34 -16.18
C ASP A 424 8.03 0.65 -14.80
N ILE A 425 7.12 1.06 -13.93
CA ILE A 425 6.94 0.47 -12.59
C ILE A 425 6.77 -1.06 -12.66
N GLU A 426 6.02 -1.59 -13.64
CA GLU A 426 5.82 -3.04 -13.81
C GLU A 426 7.14 -3.76 -14.12
N SER A 427 7.94 -3.23 -15.03
CA SER A 427 9.26 -3.76 -15.38
C SER A 427 10.23 -3.75 -14.19
N LEU A 428 10.14 -2.73 -13.32
CA LEU A 428 10.94 -2.67 -12.10
C LEU A 428 10.50 -3.73 -11.08
N ALA A 429 9.20 -3.94 -10.93
CA ALA A 429 8.67 -4.97 -10.02
C ALA A 429 9.20 -6.36 -10.36
N GLU A 430 9.20 -6.71 -11.65
CA GLU A 430 9.71 -7.99 -12.13
C GLU A 430 11.20 -8.15 -11.86
N ALA A 431 12.00 -7.11 -12.08
CA ALA A 431 13.45 -7.15 -11.91
C ALA A 431 13.89 -7.18 -10.43
N SER A 432 13.11 -6.58 -9.53
CA SER A 432 13.45 -6.52 -8.09
C SER A 432 13.23 -7.86 -7.36
N ALA A 433 12.44 -8.78 -7.92
CA ALA A 433 12.11 -10.06 -7.29
C ALA A 433 13.32 -11.01 -7.13
N ASP A 434 14.40 -10.78 -7.88
CA ASP A 434 15.58 -11.67 -7.96
C ASP A 434 16.75 -11.25 -7.04
N ALA A 435 16.60 -10.21 -6.21
CA ALA A 435 17.70 -9.68 -5.38
C ALA A 435 17.91 -10.47 -4.05
N PRO A 436 19.16 -10.86 -3.69
CA PRO A 436 19.45 -11.58 -2.46
C PRO A 436 19.45 -10.64 -1.23
N MET A 437 18.33 -10.59 -0.48
CA MET A 437 18.11 -9.67 0.66
C MET A 437 17.65 -10.36 1.96
N ALA A 438 17.73 -11.69 2.04
CA ALA A 438 17.01 -12.47 3.07
C ALA A 438 17.36 -12.09 4.52
N ALA A 439 18.65 -11.90 4.84
CA ALA A 439 19.08 -11.66 6.23
C ALA A 439 18.67 -10.29 6.79
N ASP A 440 18.75 -9.23 5.98
CA ASP A 440 18.31 -7.89 6.40
C ASP A 440 16.79 -7.82 6.51
N VAL A 441 16.06 -8.50 5.61
CA VAL A 441 14.59 -8.62 5.67
C VAL A 441 14.15 -9.33 6.96
N ASP A 442 14.82 -10.41 7.34
CA ASP A 442 14.50 -11.14 8.58
C ASP A 442 14.76 -10.29 9.83
N ALA A 443 15.82 -9.48 9.85
CA ALA A 443 16.07 -8.54 10.94
C ALA A 443 14.94 -7.49 11.08
N VAL A 444 14.48 -6.92 9.96
CA VAL A 444 13.35 -5.97 9.95
C VAL A 444 12.06 -6.64 10.41
N ARG A 445 11.79 -7.88 9.97
CA ARG A 445 10.62 -8.65 10.45
C ARG A 445 10.64 -8.85 11.97
N GLY A 446 11.82 -9.08 12.55
CA GLY A 446 11.98 -9.13 14.00
C GLY A 446 11.58 -7.81 14.68
N ILE A 447 12.07 -6.67 14.16
CA ILE A 447 11.70 -5.34 14.67
C ILE A 447 10.17 -5.13 14.57
N VAL A 448 9.56 -5.47 13.44
CA VAL A 448 8.11 -5.33 13.24
C VAL A 448 7.33 -6.18 14.25
N ALA A 449 7.72 -7.45 14.45
CA ALA A 449 7.04 -8.34 15.39
C ALA A 449 7.08 -7.82 16.83
N ASP A 450 8.24 -7.36 17.29
CA ASP A 450 8.41 -6.78 18.63
C ASP A 450 7.54 -5.53 18.82
N GLU A 451 7.48 -4.66 17.80
CA GLU A 451 6.72 -3.41 17.85
C GLU A 451 5.22 -3.63 17.76
N VAL A 452 4.74 -4.62 16.99
CA VAL A 452 3.33 -5.03 16.98
C VAL A 452 2.92 -5.52 18.37
N ALA A 453 3.73 -6.38 19.00
CA ALA A 453 3.47 -6.86 20.34
C ALA A 453 3.43 -5.73 21.37
N ALA A 454 4.36 -4.78 21.28
CA ALA A 454 4.40 -3.59 22.14
C ALA A 454 3.19 -2.68 21.93
N PHE A 455 2.79 -2.44 20.68
CA PHE A 455 1.62 -1.63 20.33
C PHE A 455 0.33 -2.26 20.87
N GLY A 456 0.12 -3.55 20.64
CA GLY A 456 -1.04 -4.27 21.17
C GLY A 456 -1.11 -4.26 22.70
N ALA A 457 0.04 -4.41 23.37
CA ALA A 457 0.12 -4.31 24.83
C ALA A 457 -0.25 -2.91 25.35
N ALA A 458 0.16 -1.86 24.64
CA ALA A 458 -0.19 -0.48 24.95
C ALA A 458 -1.69 -0.20 24.74
N GLN A 459 -2.28 -0.71 23.65
CA GLN A 459 -3.70 -0.57 23.34
C GLN A 459 -4.57 -1.25 24.40
N ARG A 460 -4.24 -2.48 24.79
CA ARG A 460 -4.95 -3.19 25.87
C ARG A 460 -4.89 -2.44 27.21
N ALA A 461 -3.73 -1.87 27.55
CA ALA A 461 -3.60 -1.05 28.76
C ALA A 461 -4.44 0.23 28.69
N ALA A 462 -4.54 0.86 27.52
CA ALA A 462 -5.36 2.04 27.30
C ALA A 462 -6.86 1.72 27.48
N HIS A 463 -7.35 0.58 26.97
CA HIS A 463 -8.75 0.15 27.13
C HIS A 463 -9.17 -0.05 28.59
N ILE A 464 -8.25 -0.42 29.49
CA ILE A 464 -8.57 -0.63 30.91
C ILE A 464 -8.59 0.67 31.71
N THR A 465 -7.87 1.70 31.26
CA THR A 465 -7.71 2.94 32.04
C THR A 465 -9.05 3.60 32.42
N PRO A 466 -10.06 3.72 31.54
CA PRO A 466 -11.38 4.26 31.92
C PRO A 466 -12.09 3.43 32.99
N THR A 467 -11.93 2.11 32.96
CA THR A 467 -12.53 1.20 33.96
C THR A 467 -11.90 1.39 35.33
N VAL A 468 -10.57 1.59 35.37
CA VAL A 468 -9.84 1.90 36.61
C VAL A 468 -10.23 3.28 37.17
N VAL A 469 -10.45 4.27 36.31
CA VAL A 469 -10.89 5.60 36.73
C VAL A 469 -12.32 5.55 37.28
N ALA A 470 -13.24 4.85 36.62
CA ALA A 470 -14.61 4.65 37.12
C ALA A 470 -14.64 3.94 38.48
N LEU A 471 -13.82 2.91 38.68
CA LEU A 471 -13.67 2.24 39.98
C LEU A 471 -13.22 3.19 41.09
N ARG A 472 -12.27 4.09 40.80
CA ARG A 472 -11.81 5.09 41.78
C ARG A 472 -12.88 6.15 42.08
N ALA A 473 -13.66 6.54 41.07
CA ALA A 473 -14.77 7.46 41.26
C ALA A 473 -15.85 6.86 42.17
N MET A 474 -16.27 5.62 41.90
CA MET A 474 -17.20 4.87 42.76
C MET A 474 -16.70 4.79 44.21
N ALA A 475 -15.42 4.46 44.40
CA ALA A 475 -14.85 4.39 45.74
C ALA A 475 -14.83 5.74 46.46
N ALA A 476 -14.56 6.83 45.73
CA ALA A 476 -14.61 8.18 46.28
C ALA A 476 -16.04 8.57 46.71
N GLU A 477 -17.08 8.15 45.96
CA GLU A 477 -18.48 8.34 46.34
C GLU A 477 -18.83 7.58 47.62
N VAL A 478 -18.43 6.31 47.73
CA VAL A 478 -18.62 5.51 48.96
C VAL A 478 -17.95 6.19 50.17
N VAL A 479 -16.73 6.69 49.99
CA VAL A 479 -16.04 7.44 51.06
C VAL A 479 -16.82 8.71 51.43
N ALA A 480 -17.31 9.47 50.45
CA ALA A 480 -18.08 10.69 50.70
C ALA A 480 -19.39 10.39 51.46
N MET A 481 -20.09 9.31 51.10
CA MET A 481 -21.30 8.86 51.79
C MET A 481 -21.03 8.46 53.24
N GLU A 482 -19.95 7.72 53.51
CA GLU A 482 -19.62 7.30 54.87
C GLU A 482 -19.14 8.45 55.75
N VAL A 483 -18.41 9.42 55.18
CA VAL A 483 -18.04 10.67 55.89
C VAL A 483 -19.30 11.48 56.23
N ALA A 484 -20.24 11.65 55.29
CA ALA A 484 -21.49 12.34 55.57
C ALA A 484 -22.33 11.62 56.65
N ARG A 485 -22.32 10.27 56.66
CA ARG A 485 -22.99 9.48 57.70
C ARG A 485 -22.32 9.66 59.06
N LEU A 486 -20.99 9.74 59.11
CA LEU A 486 -20.24 10.04 60.32
C LEU A 486 -20.62 11.42 60.85
N ASP A 487 -20.70 12.42 59.98
CA ASP A 487 -21.07 13.79 60.33
C ASP A 487 -22.46 13.86 60.98
N GLY A 488 -23.43 13.12 60.46
CA GLY A 488 -24.77 13.04 61.04
C GLY A 488 -24.85 12.29 62.37
N ARG A 489 -23.95 11.33 62.64
CA ARG A 489 -23.96 10.51 63.86
C ARG A 489 -23.11 11.07 65.00
N LEU A 490 -22.09 11.85 64.67
CA LEU A 490 -21.18 12.48 65.62
C LEU A 490 -21.06 13.98 65.33
N PRO A 491 -22.15 14.75 65.60
CA PRO A 491 -22.16 16.19 65.34
C PRO A 491 -21.14 16.95 66.20
N ASP A 492 -20.79 16.40 67.38
CA ASP A 492 -19.90 17.04 68.36
C ASP A 492 -18.39 16.93 68.04
N LEU A 493 -18.01 16.27 66.94
CA LEU A 493 -16.60 16.20 66.50
C LEU A 493 -16.11 17.57 66.07
N ASP A 494 -14.93 17.96 66.55
CA ASP A 494 -14.28 19.17 66.09
C ASP A 494 -13.79 19.03 64.63
N GLU A 495 -13.61 20.16 63.94
CA GLU A 495 -13.27 20.18 62.51
C GLU A 495 -11.93 19.48 62.21
N ARG A 496 -10.99 19.53 63.15
CA ARG A 496 -9.67 18.92 62.99
C ARG A 496 -9.75 17.39 63.10
N GLN A 497 -10.55 16.89 64.03
CA GLN A 497 -10.83 15.47 64.21
C GLN A 497 -11.60 14.93 63.00
N ARG A 498 -12.59 15.67 62.49
CA ARG A 498 -13.35 15.30 61.29
C ARG A 498 -12.44 15.19 60.06
N ALA A 499 -11.53 16.13 59.87
CA ALA A 499 -10.54 16.10 58.80
C ALA A 499 -9.59 14.90 58.93
N GLU A 500 -9.08 14.59 60.13
CA GLU A 500 -8.17 13.46 60.34
C GLU A 500 -8.85 12.11 60.09
N VAL A 501 -10.11 11.95 60.52
CA VAL A 501 -10.90 10.73 60.25
C VAL A 501 -11.16 10.60 58.75
N THR A 502 -11.59 11.67 58.09
CA THR A 502 -11.80 11.69 56.63
C THR A 502 -10.53 11.31 55.86
N GLN A 503 -9.39 11.89 56.24
CA GLN A 503 -8.10 11.60 55.61
C GLN A 503 -7.65 10.16 55.87
N THR A 504 -7.98 9.60 57.03
CA THR A 504 -7.70 8.20 57.37
C THR A 504 -8.52 7.25 56.50
N VAL A 505 -9.83 7.49 56.34
CA VAL A 505 -10.69 6.69 55.46
C VAL A 505 -10.20 6.75 54.00
N ARG A 506 -9.91 7.95 53.49
CA ARG A 506 -9.34 8.12 52.14
C ARG A 506 -8.03 7.34 51.96
N ARG A 507 -7.08 7.47 52.89
CA ARG A 507 -5.80 6.72 52.84
C ARG A 507 -5.98 5.21 52.84
N VAL A 508 -6.97 4.68 53.58
CA VAL A 508 -7.25 3.24 53.59
C VAL A 508 -7.77 2.80 52.21
N VAL A 509 -8.75 3.50 51.66
CA VAL A 509 -9.32 3.19 50.33
C VAL A 509 -8.27 3.31 49.23
N ASP A 510 -7.47 4.38 49.23
CA ASP A 510 -6.39 4.57 48.26
C ASP A 510 -5.38 3.41 48.31
N LYS A 511 -4.99 2.96 49.52
CA LYS A 511 -4.09 1.81 49.69
C LYS A 511 -4.71 0.50 49.20
N LEU A 512 -6.00 0.28 49.46
CA LEU A 512 -6.72 -0.92 49.00
C LEU A 512 -6.85 -0.97 47.47
N LEU A 513 -7.06 0.19 46.82
CA LEU A 513 -7.25 0.25 45.36
C LEU A 513 -5.94 0.36 44.58
N HIS A 514 -4.86 0.84 45.19
CA HIS A 514 -3.58 1.04 44.49
C HIS A 514 -3.05 -0.27 43.88
N ALA A 515 -2.87 -1.32 44.68
CA ALA A 515 -2.26 -2.56 44.20
C ALA A 515 -3.13 -3.30 43.15
N PRO A 516 -4.45 -3.48 43.34
CA PRO A 516 -5.31 -4.10 42.33
C PRO A 516 -5.36 -3.30 41.02
N THR A 517 -5.47 -1.97 41.09
CA THR A 517 -5.55 -1.15 39.86
C THR A 517 -4.25 -1.17 39.05
N VAL A 518 -3.09 -1.20 39.71
CA VAL A 518 -1.79 -1.39 39.04
C VAL A 518 -1.68 -2.80 38.47
N ARG A 519 -2.08 -3.83 39.23
CA ARG A 519 -1.94 -5.23 38.80
C ARG A 519 -2.83 -5.56 37.60
N VAL A 520 -4.05 -5.04 37.56
CA VAL A 520 -4.95 -5.20 36.41
C VAL A 520 -4.35 -4.55 35.17
N LYS A 521 -3.77 -3.35 35.26
CA LYS A 521 -3.09 -2.72 34.12
C LYS A 521 -1.93 -3.56 33.59
N GLN A 522 -1.13 -4.17 34.46
CA GLN A 522 -0.04 -5.07 34.07
C GLN A 522 -0.55 -6.33 33.37
N LEU A 523 -1.53 -7.01 34.00
CA LEU A 523 -2.11 -8.26 33.48
C LEU A 523 -2.85 -8.06 32.15
N ALA A 524 -3.36 -6.85 31.91
CA ALA A 524 -4.02 -6.50 30.66
C ALA A 524 -3.07 -6.30 29.49
N SER A 525 -1.84 -5.86 29.77
CA SER A 525 -0.80 -5.76 28.75
C SER A 525 -0.33 -7.13 28.27
N GLU A 526 -0.54 -8.20 29.05
CA GLU A 526 -0.20 -9.57 28.67
C GLU A 526 -1.21 -10.17 27.65
N PRO A 527 -0.78 -11.11 26.79
CA PRO A 527 -1.68 -11.83 25.90
C PRO A 527 -2.80 -12.56 26.67
N GLY A 528 -4.06 -12.38 26.27
CA GLY A 528 -5.23 -12.92 26.98
C GLY A 528 -5.81 -12.00 28.07
N GLY A 529 -5.22 -10.83 28.28
CA GLY A 529 -5.66 -9.86 29.29
C GLY A 529 -6.97 -9.09 29.00
N ALA A 530 -7.63 -9.36 27.87
CA ALA A 530 -8.84 -8.63 27.44
C ALA A 530 -10.02 -8.77 28.43
N GLY A 531 -10.13 -9.92 29.11
CA GLY A 531 -11.21 -10.19 30.07
C GLY A 531 -11.11 -9.44 31.40
N TYR A 532 -9.96 -8.84 31.73
CA TYR A 532 -9.80 -8.17 33.04
C TYR A 532 -10.61 -6.88 33.15
N ALA A 533 -10.86 -6.19 32.04
CA ALA A 533 -11.70 -5.00 32.03
C ALA A 533 -13.15 -5.37 32.35
N GLU A 534 -13.65 -6.43 31.73
CA GLU A 534 -15.00 -6.95 31.92
C GLU A 534 -15.18 -7.52 33.33
N ALA A 535 -14.21 -8.31 33.80
CA ALA A 535 -14.19 -8.81 35.17
C ALA A 535 -14.23 -7.68 36.20
N LEU A 536 -13.51 -6.57 35.99
CA LEU A 536 -13.59 -5.42 36.91
C LEU A 536 -14.97 -4.74 36.89
N ARG A 537 -15.60 -4.63 35.72
CA ARG A 537 -16.96 -4.06 35.63
C ARG A 537 -17.97 -4.94 36.34
N GLU A 538 -17.87 -6.25 36.18
CA GLU A 538 -18.78 -7.22 36.81
C GLU A 538 -18.54 -7.33 38.32
N LEU A 539 -17.28 -7.45 38.76
CA LEU A 539 -16.94 -7.61 40.18
C LEU A 539 -17.30 -6.40 41.05
N PHE A 540 -17.30 -5.19 40.46
CA PHE A 540 -17.57 -3.95 41.16
C PHE A 540 -18.86 -3.26 40.73
N ASP A 541 -19.67 -3.90 39.88
CA ASP A 541 -20.94 -3.37 39.34
C ASP A 541 -20.81 -1.92 38.83
N LEU A 542 -19.77 -1.69 38.01
CA LEU A 542 -19.45 -0.35 37.51
C LEU A 542 -20.44 0.08 36.44
N ASP A 543 -21.08 1.24 36.63
CA ASP A 543 -22.02 1.81 35.66
C ASP A 543 -21.35 2.01 34.28
N PRO A 544 -21.85 1.36 33.21
CA PRO A 544 -21.35 1.52 31.85
C PRO A 544 -21.36 2.98 31.38
N GLN A 545 -22.31 3.80 31.86
CA GLN A 545 -22.40 5.22 31.51
C GLN A 545 -21.26 6.04 32.14
N THR A 546 -20.84 5.72 33.36
CA THR A 546 -19.69 6.35 34.02
C THR A 546 -18.38 5.97 33.31
N VAL A 547 -18.23 4.72 32.87
CA VAL A 547 -17.04 4.31 32.10
C VAL A 547 -17.01 5.00 30.74
N ALA A 548 -18.15 5.12 30.07
CA ALA A 548 -18.27 5.80 28.78
C ALA A 548 -18.01 7.32 28.89
N SER A 549 -18.49 7.97 29.95
CA SER A 549 -18.25 9.41 30.17
C SER A 549 -16.78 9.72 30.44
N VAL A 550 -16.10 8.90 31.23
CA VAL A 550 -14.65 8.99 31.45
C VAL A 550 -13.88 8.76 30.16
N SER A 551 -14.28 7.78 29.35
CA SER A 551 -13.64 7.50 28.06
C SER A 551 -13.75 8.69 27.11
N ARG A 552 -14.90 9.39 27.09
CA ARG A 552 -15.12 10.61 26.29
C ARG A 552 -14.35 11.82 26.85
N ALA A 553 -14.24 11.96 28.16
CA ALA A 553 -13.48 13.04 28.79
C ALA A 553 -11.97 12.89 28.53
N ASP A 554 -11.42 11.68 28.69
CA ASP A 554 -10.04 11.36 28.32
C ASP A 554 -9.79 11.60 26.83
N ALA A 555 -10.77 11.34 25.95
CA ALA A 555 -10.71 11.62 24.51
C ALA A 555 -10.53 13.10 24.19
N ALA A 556 -11.31 13.98 24.85
CA ALA A 556 -11.26 15.43 24.65
C ALA A 556 -9.96 16.07 25.18
N ASP A 557 -9.47 15.65 26.35
CA ASP A 557 -8.33 16.30 27.03
C ASP A 557 -6.99 16.08 26.31
N LYS A 558 -6.82 14.95 25.62
CA LYS A 558 -5.60 14.67 24.83
C LYS A 558 -5.62 15.26 23.41
N ASN A 559 -6.79 15.48 22.82
CA ASN A 559 -6.88 16.18 21.53
C ASN A 559 -6.39 17.62 21.67
N ASP A 560 -6.66 18.27 22.80
CA ASP A 560 -6.25 19.66 23.08
C ASP A 560 -4.74 19.80 23.33
N ASP A 561 -4.09 18.77 23.90
CA ASP A 561 -2.64 18.75 24.13
C ASP A 561 -1.83 18.46 22.84
N SER A 562 -2.37 17.62 21.95
CA SER A 562 -1.77 17.36 20.63
C SER A 562 -1.83 18.56 19.68
N GLY A 563 -2.84 19.43 19.84
CA GLY A 563 -2.96 20.69 19.10
C GLY A 563 -2.01 21.80 19.59
N ARG A 564 -1.47 21.68 20.80
CA ARG A 564 -0.53 22.66 21.39
C ARG A 564 0.95 22.35 21.17
N ALA A 565 1.28 21.13 20.74
CA ALA A 565 2.66 20.70 20.45
C ALA A 565 3.05 20.77 18.96
N SER A 566 2.26 21.46 18.13
CA SER A 566 2.55 21.72 16.71
C SER A 566 3.31 23.02 16.51
#